data_AF-A0A084AJ42-F1
#
_entry.id   AF-A0A084AJ42-F1
#
_cell.length_a   1.000
_cell.length_b   1.000
_cell.length_c   1.000
_cell.angle_alpha   90.00
_cell.angle_beta   90.00
_cell.angle_gamma   90.00
#
_symmetry.space_group_name_H-M   'P 1'
#
loop_
_entity.id
_entity.type
_entity.pdbx_description
1 polymer ?
#
loop_
_entity_poly.entity_id
_entity_poly.type
_entity_poly.pdbx_seq_one_letter_code
_entity_poly.pdbx_strand_id
1 'polypeptide(L)'
;MADAKNECTEGGPSTPTSTSTAPAAPKARCQECKKLARMRCYFCGTGDFCSDFCVEGAMEEDKHVCAPIEDTTAKDLLNRVATDLFPSQPQTFIDYFFTKCKSQNDQAALLGVYRALFIDLQISCVELHSWKQGGTVHKNLLSIYIRKHRVAPVQRTTWLFTHPEVFAEEHLDLSEEGKDLLAKVAGLLPSLQKDLDRIEAAYRR
;
A
#
# COMPACT_ATOMS: atom_id res chain seq x y z
N MET A 1 48.70 -56.26 -33.92
CA MET A 1 47.84 -57.16 -33.12
C MET A 1 46.80 -56.24 -32.50
N ALA A 2 45.66 -56.06 -33.18
CA ALA A 2 44.38 -56.74 -32.85
C ALA A 2 43.90 -56.37 -31.45
N ASP A 3 42.65 -56.01 -31.13
CA ASP A 3 41.39 -55.67 -31.80
C ASP A 3 40.39 -55.38 -30.64
N ALA A 4 39.15 -54.95 -30.94
CA ALA A 4 37.95 -54.84 -30.08
C ALA A 4 37.82 -53.57 -29.17
N LYS A 5 36.91 -52.60 -29.40
CA LYS A 5 35.42 -52.56 -29.54
C LYS A 5 34.60 -52.70 -28.24
N ASN A 6 33.90 -51.62 -27.84
CA ASN A 6 32.43 -51.49 -27.56
C ASN A 6 32.18 -50.20 -26.74
N GLU A 7 31.43 -49.19 -27.23
CA GLU A 7 29.95 -49.00 -27.22
C GLU A 7 29.36 -48.95 -25.79
N CYS A 8 28.99 -47.77 -25.26
CA CYS A 8 27.71 -47.03 -25.40
C CYS A 8 26.71 -47.36 -24.27
N THR A 9 26.32 -46.35 -23.46
CA THR A 9 24.88 -46.02 -23.20
C THR A 9 24.74 -44.71 -22.41
N GLU A 10 23.79 -43.92 -22.87
CA GLU A 10 23.28 -42.66 -22.32
C GLU A 10 22.27 -42.87 -21.18
N GLY A 11 22.08 -41.82 -20.37
CA GLY A 11 20.94 -41.62 -19.47
C GLY A 11 21.38 -40.85 -18.22
N GLY A 12 20.81 -39.72 -17.82
CA GLY A 12 19.72 -38.87 -18.26
C GLY A 12 19.73 -37.63 -17.32
N PRO A 13 18.96 -36.57 -17.60
CA PRO A 13 19.07 -35.30 -16.90
C PRO A 13 18.32 -35.31 -15.55
N SER A 14 19.04 -35.04 -14.46
CA SER A 14 18.44 -34.81 -13.14
C SER A 14 17.98 -33.35 -13.01
N THR A 15 16.70 -33.10 -13.24
CA THR A 15 16.03 -31.84 -12.82
C THR A 15 15.59 -31.92 -11.35
N PRO A 16 15.48 -30.75 -10.67
CA PRO A 16 15.31 -30.65 -9.24
C PRO A 16 13.83 -30.66 -8.86
N THR A 17 13.44 -31.33 -7.78
CA THR A 17 12.12 -31.11 -7.17
C THR A 17 12.19 -31.36 -5.66
N SER A 18 12.52 -30.29 -4.93
CA SER A 18 12.19 -30.18 -3.52
C SER A 18 11.27 -28.99 -3.36
N THR A 19 9.98 -29.21 -3.62
CA THR A 19 8.90 -28.30 -3.24
C THR A 19 8.80 -28.30 -1.73
N SER A 20 9.62 -27.47 -1.09
CA SER A 20 9.50 -27.12 0.32
C SER A 20 8.34 -26.15 0.46
N THR A 21 7.12 -26.68 0.63
CA THR A 21 5.98 -25.90 1.09
C THR A 21 6.30 -25.40 2.50
N ALA A 22 6.80 -24.17 2.60
CA ALA A 22 6.95 -23.48 3.87
C ALA A 22 5.58 -23.47 4.59
N PRO A 23 5.50 -23.92 5.86
CA PRO A 23 4.26 -23.83 6.60
C PRO A 23 3.85 -22.36 6.71
N ALA A 24 2.59 -22.06 6.36
CA ALA A 24 2.03 -20.74 6.51
C ALA A 24 2.27 -20.26 7.93
N ALA A 25 2.93 -19.10 8.07
CA ALA A 25 3.28 -18.53 9.36
C ALA A 25 2.04 -18.48 10.27
N PRO A 26 2.17 -18.84 11.56
CA PRO A 26 1.04 -18.80 12.48
C PRO A 26 0.47 -17.39 12.51
N LYS A 27 -0.84 -17.28 12.27
CA LYS A 27 -1.53 -15.99 12.28
C LYS A 27 -1.41 -15.38 13.68
N ALA A 28 -0.86 -14.17 13.76
CA ALA A 28 -0.67 -13.48 15.02
C ALA A 28 -2.02 -13.22 15.74
N ARG A 29 -1.96 -13.11 17.07
CA ARG A 29 -3.12 -12.80 17.92
C ARG A 29 -3.08 -11.33 18.34
N CYS A 30 -4.26 -10.72 18.37
CA CYS A 30 -4.49 -9.36 18.84
C CYS A 30 -3.92 -9.19 20.25
N GLN A 31 -3.09 -8.18 20.45
CA GLN A 31 -2.47 -7.89 21.74
C GLN A 31 -3.50 -7.54 22.81
N GLU A 32 -4.59 -6.87 22.42
CA GLU A 32 -5.69 -6.45 23.30
C GLU A 32 -6.65 -7.61 23.63
N CYS A 33 -7.41 -8.10 22.65
CA CYS A 33 -8.51 -9.05 22.89
C CYS A 33 -8.20 -10.52 22.54
N LYS A 34 -6.96 -10.84 22.14
CA LYS A 34 -6.48 -12.20 21.79
C LYS A 34 -7.18 -12.89 20.60
N LYS A 35 -8.08 -12.20 19.91
CA LYS A 35 -8.67 -12.61 18.60
C LYS A 35 -7.59 -12.63 17.52
N LEU A 36 -7.93 -13.13 16.34
CA LEU A 36 -7.02 -13.11 15.20
C LEU A 36 -6.66 -11.66 14.80
N ALA A 37 -5.36 -11.36 14.72
CA ALA A 37 -4.91 -10.07 14.25
C ALA A 37 -5.10 -9.94 12.74
N ARG A 38 -5.46 -8.73 12.30
CA ARG A 38 -5.64 -8.37 10.89
C ARG A 38 -5.04 -7.03 10.52
N MET A 39 -4.40 -6.34 11.47
CA MET A 39 -3.78 -5.03 11.28
C MET A 39 -2.64 -4.80 12.27
N ARG A 40 -1.81 -3.80 11.97
CA ARG A 40 -0.75 -3.28 12.84
C ARG A 40 -1.10 -1.86 13.27
N CYS A 41 -0.42 -1.33 14.29
CA CYS A 41 -0.59 0.06 14.69
C CYS A 41 -0.25 1.00 13.52
N TYR A 42 -1.16 1.89 13.15
CA TYR A 42 -0.97 2.82 12.03
C TYR A 42 0.00 3.97 12.36
N PHE A 43 0.31 4.20 13.64
CA PHE A 43 1.38 5.12 14.04
C PHE A 43 2.75 4.49 13.81
N CYS A 44 3.11 3.45 14.57
CA CYS A 44 4.48 2.92 14.55
C CYS A 44 4.70 1.74 13.60
N GLY A 45 3.63 1.16 13.04
CA GLY A 45 3.71 -0.05 12.21
C GLY A 45 4.01 -1.33 12.99
N THR A 46 3.97 -1.29 14.32
CA THR A 46 4.25 -2.45 15.20
C THR A 46 3.00 -2.92 15.94
N GLY A 47 3.10 -4.10 16.57
CA GLY A 47 1.98 -4.73 17.27
C GLY A 47 0.97 -5.39 16.33
N ASP A 48 0.16 -6.27 16.90
CA ASP A 48 -0.83 -7.07 16.20
C ASP A 48 -2.21 -6.79 16.79
N PHE A 49 -3.14 -6.31 15.97
CA PHE A 49 -4.46 -5.89 16.42
C PHE A 49 -5.56 -6.42 15.51
N CYS A 50 -6.77 -6.54 16.05
CA CYS A 50 -7.93 -6.94 15.26
C CYS A 50 -8.81 -5.76 14.81
N SER A 51 -8.61 -4.55 15.32
CA SER A 51 -9.42 -3.37 15.00
C SER A 51 -8.78 -2.11 15.58
N ASP A 52 -9.14 -0.95 15.04
CA ASP A 52 -8.72 0.36 15.55
C ASP A 52 -9.05 0.51 17.04
N PHE A 53 -10.25 0.10 17.44
CA PHE A 53 -10.66 0.06 18.86
C PHE A 53 -9.70 -0.74 19.76
N CYS A 54 -9.08 -1.80 19.23
CA CYS A 54 -8.11 -2.57 20.01
C CYS A 54 -6.72 -1.94 20.00
N VAL A 55 -6.38 -1.14 19.00
CA VAL A 55 -5.15 -0.32 19.01
C VAL A 55 -5.32 0.77 20.08
N GLU A 56 -6.41 1.51 20.02
CA GLU A 56 -6.73 2.59 20.97
C GLU A 56 -6.82 2.07 22.40
N GLY A 57 -7.59 1.01 22.66
CA GLY A 57 -7.68 0.41 23.99
C GLY A 57 -6.35 -0.11 24.52
N ALA A 58 -5.50 -0.69 23.66
CA ALA A 58 -4.17 -1.11 24.08
C ALA A 58 -3.23 0.07 24.40
N MET A 59 -3.42 1.23 23.76
CA MET A 59 -2.67 2.45 24.06
C MET A 59 -3.16 3.09 25.36
N GLU A 60 -4.47 3.14 25.60
CA GLU A 60 -5.06 3.67 26.83
C GLU A 60 -4.70 2.84 28.07
N GLU A 61 -4.55 1.52 27.91
CA GLU A 61 -4.16 0.60 28.98
C GLU A 61 -2.64 0.36 29.07
N ASP A 62 -1.82 1.16 28.38
CA ASP A 62 -0.35 1.05 28.33
C ASP A 62 0.18 -0.33 27.86
N LYS A 63 -0.67 -1.16 27.24
CA LYS A 63 -0.31 -2.47 26.66
C LYS A 63 0.44 -2.32 25.34
N HIS A 64 0.27 -1.18 24.65
CA HIS A 64 0.98 -0.84 23.44
C HIS A 64 1.52 0.58 23.51
N VAL A 65 2.85 0.70 23.58
CA VAL A 65 3.54 1.99 23.55
C VAL A 65 4.22 2.13 22.20
N CYS A 66 3.80 3.13 21.42
CA CYS A 66 4.53 3.50 20.22
C CYS A 66 5.89 4.07 20.62
N ALA A 67 6.96 3.61 19.96
CA ALA A 67 8.23 4.33 20.03
C ALA A 67 7.98 5.80 19.62
N PRO A 68 8.62 6.78 20.28
CA PRO A 68 8.46 8.18 19.93
C PRO A 68 8.84 8.37 18.46
N ILE A 69 7.83 8.66 17.64
CA ILE A 69 8.00 8.97 16.24
C ILE A 69 8.38 10.44 16.17
N GLU A 70 9.52 10.74 15.56
CA GLU A 70 9.93 12.10 15.22
C GLU A 70 8.75 12.84 14.57
N ASP A 71 8.63 14.15 14.83
CA ASP A 71 7.57 14.94 14.22
C ASP A 71 7.84 15.11 12.73
N THR A 72 7.33 14.16 11.96
CA THR A 72 7.44 14.08 10.50
C THR A 72 6.18 14.64 9.84
N THR A 73 6.31 15.06 8.59
CA THR A 73 5.16 15.46 7.76
C THR A 73 4.16 14.32 7.56
N ALA A 74 4.61 13.05 7.59
CA ALA A 74 3.72 11.88 7.53
C ALA A 74 2.80 11.79 8.77
N LYS A 75 3.34 12.13 9.94
CA LYS A 75 2.61 12.14 11.21
C LYS A 75 1.58 13.28 11.25
N ASP A 76 1.96 14.48 10.79
CA ASP A 76 1.00 15.59 10.60
C ASP A 76 -0.13 15.17 9.66
N LEU A 77 0.19 14.55 8.52
CA LEU A 77 -0.83 14.06 7.59
C LEU A 77 -1.76 13.03 8.22
N LEU A 78 -1.23 12.02 8.93
CA LEU A 78 -2.04 11.01 9.62
C LEU A 78 -3.02 11.63 10.62
N ASN A 79 -2.54 12.53 11.48
CA ASN A 79 -3.37 13.19 12.50
C ASN A 79 -4.52 14.00 11.87
N ARG A 80 -4.28 14.61 10.72
CA ARG A 80 -5.25 15.46 10.01
C ARG A 80 -6.26 14.63 9.22
N VAL A 81 -5.78 13.58 8.57
CA VAL A 81 -6.61 12.59 7.88
C VAL A 81 -7.57 11.88 8.83
N ALA A 82 -7.15 11.57 10.06
CA ALA A 82 -8.02 10.97 11.07
C ALA A 82 -9.20 11.87 11.48
N THR A 83 -9.09 13.19 11.24
CA THR A 83 -10.14 14.18 11.55
C THR A 83 -10.80 14.76 10.30
N ASP A 84 -10.55 14.16 9.12
CA ASP A 84 -11.01 14.67 7.81
C ASP A 84 -10.66 16.15 7.55
N LEU A 85 -9.51 16.59 8.09
CA LEU A 85 -8.97 17.93 7.90
C LEU A 85 -7.76 17.91 6.96
N PHE A 86 -7.51 19.03 6.28
CA PHE A 86 -6.28 19.23 5.52
C PHE A 86 -5.05 19.31 6.45
N PRO A 87 -3.86 18.98 5.94
CA PRO A 87 -2.61 19.21 6.66
C PRO A 87 -2.52 20.63 7.21
N SER A 88 -1.81 20.83 8.33
CA SER A 88 -1.61 22.18 8.86
C SER A 88 -0.22 22.73 8.55
N GLN A 89 0.75 21.83 8.35
CA GLN A 89 2.10 22.24 8.01
C GLN A 89 2.22 22.46 6.50
N PRO A 90 2.71 23.62 6.04
CA PRO A 90 2.97 23.87 4.62
C PRO A 90 3.91 22.82 3.99
N GLN A 91 4.86 22.30 4.77
CA GLN A 91 5.77 21.26 4.28
C GLN A 91 5.03 19.95 3.97
N THR A 92 4.00 19.59 4.74
CA THR A 92 3.17 18.41 4.47
C THR A 92 2.42 18.54 3.14
N PHE A 93 2.00 19.76 2.77
CA PHE A 93 1.38 20.00 1.46
C PHE A 93 2.34 19.73 0.31
N ILE A 94 3.60 20.12 0.47
CA ILE A 94 4.64 19.93 -0.55
C ILE A 94 5.05 18.46 -0.63
N ASP A 95 5.40 17.87 0.53
CA ASP A 95 5.92 16.50 0.64
C ASP A 95 4.94 15.45 0.10
N TYR A 96 3.64 15.73 0.15
CA TYR A 96 2.58 14.80 -0.26
C TYR A 96 1.72 15.33 -1.41
N PHE A 97 2.29 16.23 -2.24
CA PHE A 97 1.77 16.65 -3.54
C PHE A 97 0.45 17.45 -3.56
N PHE A 98 -0.06 17.88 -2.40
CA PHE A 98 -1.26 18.72 -2.33
C PHE A 98 -1.09 20.07 -3.05
N THR A 99 0.14 20.59 -3.13
CA THR A 99 0.44 21.82 -3.88
C THR A 99 0.37 21.64 -5.40
N LYS A 100 0.38 20.40 -5.90
CA LYS A 100 0.31 20.07 -7.33
C LYS A 100 -1.12 19.84 -7.81
N CYS A 101 -2.06 19.69 -6.90
CA CYS A 101 -3.49 19.63 -7.21
C CYS A 101 -3.98 20.94 -7.83
N LYS A 102 -4.75 20.86 -8.93
CA LYS A 102 -5.26 22.02 -9.66
C LYS A 102 -6.47 22.68 -8.99
N SER A 103 -7.17 21.92 -8.14
CA SER A 103 -8.38 22.35 -7.48
C SER A 103 -8.46 21.87 -6.03
N GLN A 104 -9.31 22.51 -5.23
CA GLN A 104 -9.60 22.06 -3.86
C GLN A 104 -10.28 20.67 -3.85
N ASN A 105 -11.04 20.34 -4.91
CA ASN A 105 -11.64 19.02 -5.07
C ASN A 105 -10.56 17.95 -5.27
N ASP A 106 -9.51 18.24 -6.05
CA ASP A 106 -8.36 17.34 -6.22
C ASP A 106 -7.61 17.15 -4.90
N GLN A 107 -7.43 18.23 -4.13
CA GLN A 107 -6.83 18.14 -2.79
C GLN A 107 -7.67 17.25 -1.85
N ALA A 108 -8.99 17.40 -1.86
CA ALA A 108 -9.89 16.57 -1.06
C ALA A 108 -9.89 15.09 -1.54
N ALA A 109 -9.78 14.87 -2.85
CA ALA A 109 -9.65 13.53 -3.41
C ALA A 109 -8.34 12.86 -2.96
N LEU A 110 -7.22 13.59 -3.06
CA LEU A 110 -5.90 13.16 -2.59
C LEU A 110 -5.86 12.92 -1.08
N LEU A 111 -6.52 13.77 -0.28
CA LEU A 111 -6.68 13.54 1.16
C LEU A 111 -7.38 12.20 1.41
N GLY A 112 -8.42 11.90 0.63
CA GLY A 112 -9.11 10.62 0.69
C GLY A 112 -8.27 9.42 0.24
N VAL A 113 -7.30 9.61 -0.66
CA VAL A 113 -6.30 8.58 -1.00
C VAL A 113 -5.44 8.31 0.23
N TYR A 114 -4.84 9.33 0.85
CA TYR A 114 -4.04 9.09 2.06
C TYR A 114 -4.86 8.53 3.23
N ARG A 115 -6.13 8.91 3.35
CA ARG A 115 -7.06 8.29 4.32
C ARG A 115 -7.24 6.80 4.12
N ALA A 116 -7.55 6.39 2.89
CA ALA A 116 -7.67 4.98 2.56
C ALA A 116 -6.31 4.26 2.75
N LEU A 117 -5.19 4.92 2.45
CA LEU A 117 -3.87 4.36 2.65
C LEU A 117 -3.61 3.96 4.12
N PHE A 118 -3.91 4.85 5.07
CA PHE A 118 -3.72 4.58 6.51
C PHE A 118 -4.74 3.59 7.05
N ILE A 119 -6.02 3.79 6.74
CA ILE A 119 -7.13 3.07 7.40
C ILE A 119 -7.44 1.75 6.69
N ASP A 120 -7.76 1.81 5.39
CA ASP A 120 -8.21 0.64 4.62
C ASP A 120 -7.03 -0.26 4.21
N LEU A 121 -5.90 0.37 3.87
CA LEU A 121 -4.71 -0.31 3.34
C LEU A 121 -3.62 -0.54 4.40
N GLN A 122 -3.82 -0.04 5.62
CA GLN A 122 -3.01 -0.33 6.81
C GLN A 122 -1.53 -0.05 6.63
N ILE A 123 -1.21 1.05 5.96
CA ILE A 123 0.15 1.59 5.88
C ILE A 123 0.36 2.49 7.10
N SER A 124 1.51 2.40 7.74
CA SER A 124 1.85 3.27 8.86
C SER A 124 2.43 4.62 8.42
N CYS A 125 2.40 5.63 9.29
CA CYS A 125 3.05 6.90 8.99
C CYS A 125 4.58 6.78 8.87
N VAL A 126 5.21 5.82 9.56
CA VAL A 126 6.63 5.50 9.41
C VAL A 126 6.93 4.96 8.01
N GLU A 127 6.11 4.03 7.51
CA GLU A 127 6.24 3.51 6.14
C GLU A 127 6.07 4.65 5.12
N LEU A 128 5.03 5.47 5.24
CA LEU A 128 4.84 6.61 4.33
C LEU A 128 6.01 7.61 4.39
N HIS A 129 6.52 7.89 5.58
CA HIS A 129 7.68 8.77 5.74
C HIS A 129 8.92 8.20 5.03
N SER A 130 9.16 6.90 5.14
CA SER A 130 10.27 6.24 4.45
C SER A 130 10.16 6.35 2.92
N TRP A 131 8.93 6.26 2.39
CA TRP A 131 8.69 6.45 0.94
C TRP A 131 8.99 7.89 0.53
N LYS A 132 8.60 8.87 1.36
CA LYS A 132 8.92 10.28 1.14
C LYS A 132 10.43 10.53 1.15
N GLN A 133 11.15 9.96 2.11
CA GLN A 133 12.62 10.06 2.16
C GLN A 133 13.29 9.43 0.93
N GLY A 134 12.72 8.32 0.43
CA GLY A 134 13.22 7.63 -0.76
C GLY A 134 12.76 8.22 -2.09
N GLY A 135 11.89 9.23 -2.11
CA GLY A 135 11.29 9.76 -3.34
C GLY A 135 10.49 8.71 -4.11
N THR A 136 9.74 7.85 -3.40
CA THR A 136 9.00 6.71 -3.96
C THR A 136 7.54 6.66 -3.49
N VAL A 137 6.97 7.80 -3.05
CA VAL A 137 5.58 7.88 -2.58
C VAL A 137 4.59 7.44 -3.67
N HIS A 138 4.66 8.02 -4.86
CA HIS A 138 3.76 7.69 -5.97
C HIS A 138 3.89 6.23 -6.39
N LYS A 139 5.13 5.74 -6.56
CA LYS A 139 5.38 4.32 -6.92
C LYS A 139 4.76 3.37 -5.90
N ASN A 140 4.96 3.63 -4.60
CA ASN A 140 4.44 2.79 -3.53
C ASN A 140 2.91 2.91 -3.38
N LEU A 141 2.34 4.10 -3.58
CA LEU A 141 0.89 4.29 -3.66
C LEU A 141 0.30 3.38 -4.75
N LEU A 142 0.79 3.47 -6.00
CA LEU A 142 0.30 2.63 -7.10
C LEU A 142 0.42 1.13 -6.76
N SER A 143 1.59 0.70 -6.29
CA SER A 143 1.84 -0.70 -5.92
C SER A 143 0.84 -1.24 -4.89
N ILE A 144 0.57 -0.46 -3.84
CA ILE A 144 -0.36 -0.85 -2.78
C ILE A 144 -1.80 -0.87 -3.29
N TYR A 145 -2.23 0.15 -4.04
CA TYR A 145 -3.58 0.23 -4.57
C TYR A 145 -3.87 -0.85 -5.62
N ILE A 146 -2.90 -1.20 -6.47
CA ILE A 146 -3.02 -2.33 -7.41
C ILE A 146 -3.12 -3.65 -6.64
N ARG A 147 -2.22 -3.87 -5.66
CA ARG A 147 -2.19 -5.11 -4.88
C ARG A 147 -3.46 -5.31 -4.06
N LYS A 148 -4.00 -4.23 -3.49
CA LYS A 148 -5.18 -4.24 -2.61
C LYS A 148 -6.45 -3.68 -3.28
N HIS A 149 -6.53 -3.66 -4.62
CA HIS A 149 -7.64 -3.04 -5.38
C HIS A 149 -9.04 -3.55 -5.01
N ARG A 150 -9.15 -4.76 -4.44
CA ARG A 150 -10.44 -5.32 -3.97
C ARG A 150 -10.94 -4.74 -2.65
N VAL A 151 -10.04 -4.15 -1.87
CA VAL A 151 -10.34 -3.56 -0.55
C VAL A 151 -10.24 -2.04 -0.64
N ALA A 152 -9.37 -1.52 -1.49
CA ALA A 152 -9.22 -0.09 -1.72
C ALA A 152 -10.55 0.52 -2.22
N PRO A 153 -10.98 1.67 -1.67
CA PRO A 153 -12.17 2.35 -2.17
C PRO A 153 -12.04 2.71 -3.65
N VAL A 154 -13.05 2.35 -4.45
CA VAL A 154 -13.03 2.51 -5.91
C VAL A 154 -12.80 3.96 -6.31
N GLN A 155 -13.52 4.92 -5.69
CA GLN A 155 -13.37 6.35 -5.96
C GLN A 155 -11.93 6.84 -5.80
N ARG A 156 -11.26 6.41 -4.71
CA ARG A 156 -9.89 6.84 -4.38
C ARG A 156 -8.88 6.19 -5.31
N THR A 157 -9.09 4.92 -5.62
CA THR A 157 -8.26 4.16 -6.56
C THR A 157 -8.34 4.75 -7.97
N THR A 158 -9.55 5.02 -8.46
CA THR A 158 -9.77 5.62 -9.77
C THR A 158 -9.12 7.01 -9.85
N TRP A 159 -9.31 7.87 -8.85
CA TRP A 159 -8.68 9.19 -8.84
C TRP A 159 -7.16 9.10 -8.91
N LEU A 160 -6.53 8.24 -8.09
CA LEU A 160 -5.08 8.05 -8.10
C LEU A 160 -4.57 7.61 -9.49
N PHE A 161 -5.31 6.74 -10.17
CA PHE A 161 -4.92 6.21 -11.48
C PHE A 161 -5.14 7.20 -12.63
N THR A 162 -6.04 8.17 -12.48
CA THR A 162 -6.36 9.16 -13.51
C THR A 162 -5.67 10.50 -13.35
N HIS A 163 -4.95 10.72 -12.25
CA HIS A 163 -4.23 11.98 -11.96
C HIS A 163 -2.71 11.79 -11.78
N PRO A 164 -2.00 11.09 -12.71
CA PRO A 164 -0.56 10.89 -12.59
C PRO A 164 0.23 12.21 -12.64
N GLU A 165 -0.33 13.29 -13.22
CA GLU A 165 0.34 14.58 -13.33
C GLU A 165 0.58 15.27 -11.98
N VAL A 166 -0.21 14.92 -10.96
CA VAL A 166 -0.02 15.41 -9.58
C VAL A 166 1.35 14.97 -9.03
N PHE A 167 1.86 13.84 -9.53
CA PHE A 167 3.09 13.20 -9.07
C PHE A 167 4.25 13.31 -10.08
N ALA A 168 4.14 14.15 -11.12
CA ALA A 168 5.08 14.15 -12.26
C ALA A 168 6.55 14.41 -11.89
N GLU A 169 6.82 15.10 -10.77
CA GLU A 169 8.18 15.35 -10.26
C GLU A 169 8.80 14.11 -9.60
N GLU A 170 7.95 13.19 -9.12
CA GLU A 170 8.36 11.87 -8.71
C GLU A 170 8.30 10.96 -9.93
N HIS A 171 9.39 10.97 -10.70
CA HIS A 171 9.49 10.17 -11.91
C HIS A 171 9.27 8.71 -11.56
N LEU A 172 8.12 8.14 -11.95
CA LEU A 172 8.03 6.69 -12.12
C LEU A 172 9.14 6.37 -13.10
N ASP A 173 10.18 5.72 -12.60
CA ASP A 173 11.34 5.40 -13.40
C ASP A 173 10.86 4.62 -14.64
N LEU A 174 11.40 4.93 -15.81
CA LEU A 174 11.15 4.13 -17.02
C LEU A 174 11.79 2.73 -16.92
N SER A 175 12.09 2.28 -15.70
CA SER A 175 12.44 0.92 -15.38
C SER A 175 11.27 0.00 -15.72
N GLU A 176 11.59 -1.29 -15.85
CA GLU A 176 10.59 -2.32 -16.12
C GLU A 176 9.53 -2.38 -15.02
N GLU A 177 9.88 -2.04 -13.77
CA GLU A 177 8.92 -1.98 -12.66
C GLU A 177 7.91 -0.83 -12.82
N GLY A 178 8.37 0.37 -13.20
CA GLY A 178 7.48 1.50 -13.45
C GLY A 178 6.51 1.23 -14.61
N LYS A 179 7.01 0.64 -15.70
CA LYS A 179 6.19 0.22 -16.85
C LYS A 179 5.16 -0.85 -16.48
N ASP A 180 5.56 -1.86 -15.70
CA ASP A 180 4.66 -2.91 -15.23
C ASP A 180 3.53 -2.34 -14.34
N LEU A 181 3.85 -1.40 -13.45
CA LEU A 181 2.84 -0.71 -12.65
C LEU A 181 1.84 0.04 -13.54
N LEU A 182 2.31 0.80 -14.54
CA LEU A 182 1.44 1.52 -15.47
C LEU A 182 0.57 0.57 -16.30
N ALA A 183 1.12 -0.58 -16.75
CA ALA A 183 0.36 -1.60 -17.46
C ALA A 183 -0.75 -2.21 -16.58
N LYS A 184 -0.46 -2.46 -15.30
CA LYS A 184 -1.45 -2.95 -14.33
C LYS A 184 -2.53 -1.92 -14.04
N VAL A 185 -2.17 -0.64 -13.92
CA VAL A 185 -3.14 0.48 -13.82
C VAL A 185 -4.06 0.48 -15.03
N ALA A 186 -3.49 0.45 -16.25
CA ALA A 186 -4.26 0.45 -17.49
C ALA A 186 -5.22 -0.75 -17.59
N GLY A 187 -4.82 -1.93 -17.09
CA GLY A 187 -5.67 -3.12 -17.04
C GLY A 187 -6.82 -3.04 -16.01
N LEU A 188 -6.61 -2.38 -14.87
CA LEU A 188 -7.60 -2.27 -13.80
C LEU A 188 -8.59 -1.12 -14.01
N LEU A 189 -8.14 -0.01 -14.59
CA LEU A 189 -8.90 1.23 -14.68
C LEU A 189 -10.29 1.08 -15.32
N PRO A 190 -10.48 0.33 -16.44
CA PRO A 190 -11.81 0.17 -17.03
C PRO A 190 -12.82 -0.52 -16.10
N SER A 191 -12.37 -1.49 -15.31
CA SER A 191 -13.25 -2.18 -14.35
C SER A 191 -13.63 -1.25 -13.20
N LEU A 192 -12.67 -0.50 -12.67
CA LEU A 192 -12.90 0.46 -11.59
C LEU A 192 -13.84 1.58 -12.03
N GLN A 193 -13.71 2.07 -13.27
CA GLN A 193 -14.61 3.07 -13.81
C GLN A 193 -16.05 2.56 -13.90
N LYS A 194 -16.24 1.32 -14.39
CA LYS A 194 -17.56 0.69 -14.45
C LYS A 194 -18.20 0.54 -13.07
N ASP A 195 -17.41 0.20 -12.05
CA ASP A 195 -17.91 0.08 -10.68
C ASP A 195 -18.23 1.45 -10.07
N LEU A 196 -17.44 2.48 -10.38
CA LEU A 196 -17.73 3.86 -10.00
C LEU A 196 -19.06 4.33 -10.60
N ASP A 197 -19.27 4.12 -11.90
CA ASP A 197 -20.52 4.51 -12.59
C ASP A 197 -21.75 3.82 -11.98
N ARG A 198 -21.62 2.56 -11.57
CA ARG A 198 -22.69 1.82 -10.87
C ARG A 198 -23.01 2.43 -9.51
N ILE A 199 -21.99 2.82 -8.75
CA ILE A 199 -22.17 3.47 -7.45
C ILE A 199 -22.87 4.81 -7.64
N GLU A 200 -22.42 5.64 -8.58
CA GLU A 200 -23.05 6.92 -8.87
C GLU A 200 -24.51 6.76 -9.32
N ALA A 201 -24.80 5.78 -10.17
CA ALA A 201 -26.16 5.48 -10.61
C ALA A 201 -27.08 5.05 -9.45
N ALA A 202 -26.53 4.38 -8.42
CA ALA A 202 -27.28 4.00 -7.23
C ALA A 202 -27.63 5.21 -6.35
N TYR A 203 -26.76 6.22 -6.25
CA TYR A 203 -27.00 7.44 -5.47
C TYR A 203 -27.97 8.43 -6.12
N ARG A 204 -28.23 8.33 -7.43
CA ARG A 204 -29.19 9.18 -8.15
C ARG A 204 -30.65 8.70 -8.06
N ARG A 205 -30.91 7.56 -7.41
CA ARG A 205 -32.24 6.99 -7.20
C ARG A 205 -32.75 7.32 -5.81
#